data_AF-M0P9P4-F1
#
_entry.id   AF-M0P9P4-F1
#
_cell.length_a   1.000
_cell.length_b   1.000
_cell.length_c   1.000
_cell.angle_alpha   90.00
_cell.angle_beta   90.00
_cell.angle_gamma   90.00
#
_symmetry.space_group_name_H-M   'P 1'
#
loop_
_entity.id
_entity.type
_entity.pdbx_description
1 polymer ?
#
loop_
_entity_poly.entity_id
_entity_poly.type
_entity_poly.pdbx_seq_one_letter_code
_entity_poly.pdbx_strand_id
1 'polypeptide(L)' 'MTDSDDSGGASLASLLGAVVSAFLVVTPVSALLLGFNWTQAVLIGGFGSVVAVASATVTARRAGDGDD' A
#
# COMPACT_ATOMS: atom_id res chain seq x y z
N MET A 1 0.97 32.73 -5.06
CA MET A 1 0.22 31.69 -4.34
C MET A 1 -0.12 30.57 -5.34
N THR A 2 0.81 29.64 -5.53
CA THR A 2 0.59 28.31 -6.10
C THR A 2 1.83 27.51 -5.72
N ASP A 3 1.69 26.45 -4.92
CA ASP A 3 2.70 25.39 -4.70
C ASP A 3 2.27 24.34 -3.67
N SER A 4 1.04 24.39 -3.15
CA SER A 4 0.58 23.41 -2.16
C SER A 4 -0.13 22.18 -2.74
N ASP A 5 -0.41 22.14 -4.06
CA ASP A 5 -1.18 21.03 -4.66
C ASP A 5 -0.29 19.89 -5.24
N ASP A 6 1.00 20.13 -5.48
CA ASP A 6 1.88 19.14 -6.15
C ASP A 6 2.42 18.06 -5.19
N SER A 7 2.66 18.43 -3.92
CA SER A 7 3.17 17.51 -2.90
C SER A 7 2.10 16.55 -2.35
N GLY A 8 0.82 16.95 -2.37
CA GLY A 8 -0.31 16.09 -1.98
C GLY A 8 -0.63 15.00 -3.00
N GLY A 9 -0.57 15.34 -4.29
CA GLY A 9 -0.88 14.42 -5.40
C GLY A 9 0.15 13.28 -5.54
N ALA A 10 1.44 13.59 -5.40
CA ALA A 10 2.52 12.60 -5.48
C ALA A 10 2.45 11.57 -4.34
N SER A 11 2.11 12.00 -3.12
CA SER A 11 1.95 11.11 -1.96
C SER A 11 0.75 10.17 -2.11
N LEU A 12 -0.37 10.68 -2.62
CA LEU A 12 -1.56 9.88 -2.88
C LEU A 12 -1.32 8.83 -3.97
N ALA A 13 -0.66 9.21 -5.07
CA ALA A 13 -0.32 8.28 -6.15
C ALA A 13 0.58 7.14 -5.66
N SER A 14 1.56 7.45 -4.80
CA SER A 14 2.45 6.46 -4.18
C SER A 14 1.70 5.49 -3.27
N LEU A 15 0.80 6.00 -2.42
CA LEU A 15 -0.08 5.18 -1.57
C LEU A 15 -0.99 4.26 -2.39
N LEU A 16 -1.59 4.79 -3.46
CA LEU A 16 -2.47 4.03 -4.34
C LEU A 16 -1.69 2.93 -5.07
N GLY A 17 -0.49 3.25 -5.55
CA GLY A 17 0.44 2.29 -6.14
C GLY A 17 0.77 1.16 -5.16
N ALA A 18 1.14 1.49 -3.92
CA ALA A 18 1.43 0.51 -2.88
C ALA A 18 0.23 -0.41 -2.58
N VAL A 19 -0.99 0.15 -2.47
CA VAL A 19 -2.23 -0.61 -2.24
C VAL A 19 -2.50 -1.58 -3.36
N VAL A 20 -2.48 -1.10 -4.61
CA VAL A 20 -2.79 -1.89 -5.80
C VAL A 20 -1.74 -2.98 -5.99
N SER A 21 -0.45 -2.66 -5.86
CA SER A 21 0.62 -3.65 -5.96
C SER A 21 0.51 -4.73 -4.89
N ALA A 22 0.26 -4.36 -3.63
CA ALA A 22 0.07 -5.33 -2.55
C ALA A 22 -1.13 -6.25 -2.82
N PHE A 23 -2.27 -5.68 -3.22
CA PHE A 23 -3.47 -6.46 -3.52
C PHE A 23 -3.24 -7.44 -4.66
N LEU A 24 -2.64 -6.98 -5.76
CA LEU A 24 -2.38 -7.77 -6.96
C LEU A 24 -1.34 -8.87 -6.76
N VAL A 25 -0.42 -8.75 -5.79
CA VAL A 25 0.56 -9.79 -5.49
C VAL A 25 -0.01 -10.78 -4.47
N VAL A 26 -0.57 -10.29 -3.37
CA VAL A 26 -0.99 -11.15 -2.24
C VAL A 26 -2.20 -12.01 -2.59
N THR A 27 -3.15 -11.47 -3.37
CA THR A 27 -4.36 -12.19 -3.76
C THR A 27 -4.06 -13.45 -4.60
N PRO A 28 -3.35 -13.37 -5.74
CA PRO A 28 -3.04 -14.57 -6.52
C PRO A 28 -2.09 -15.51 -5.79
N VAL A 29 -1.14 -15.01 -4.97
CA VAL A 29 -0.31 -15.86 -4.12
C VAL A 29 -1.17 -16.70 -3.17
N SER A 30 -2.16 -16.07 -2.53
CA SER A 30 -3.07 -16.76 -1.61
C SER A 30 -3.98 -17.77 -2.33
N ALA A 31 -4.50 -17.42 -3.50
CA ALA A 31 -5.39 -18.30 -4.28
C ALA A 31 -4.64 -19.47 -4.93
N LEU A 32 -3.51 -19.21 -5.57
CA LEU A 32 -2.81 -20.17 -6.43
C LEU A 32 -1.79 -21.02 -5.67
N LEU A 33 -1.11 -20.45 -4.67
CA LEU A 33 -0.04 -21.15 -3.95
C LEU A 33 -0.51 -21.77 -2.64
N LEU A 34 -1.50 -21.16 -1.97
CA LEU A 34 -1.99 -21.64 -0.67
C LEU A 34 -3.34 -22.37 -0.77
N GLY A 35 -3.96 -22.38 -1.96
CA GLY A 35 -5.21 -23.09 -2.21
C GLY A 35 -6.42 -22.49 -1.48
N PHE A 36 -6.32 -21.24 -1.01
CA PHE A 36 -7.46 -20.54 -0.43
C PHE A 36 -8.55 -20.34 -1.49
N ASN A 37 -9.81 -20.37 -1.07
CA ASN A 37 -10.90 -20.01 -1.96
C ASN A 37 -10.72 -18.56 -2.43
N TRP A 38 -11.18 -18.24 -3.65
CA TRP A 38 -11.06 -16.90 -4.25
C TRP A 38 -11.50 -15.77 -3.31
N THR A 39 -12.62 -15.97 -2.59
CA THR A 39 -13.11 -14.98 -1.62
C THR A 39 -12.16 -14.79 -0.44
N GLN A 40 -11.57 -15.87 0.09
CA GLN A 40 -10.59 -15.80 1.18
C GLN A 40 -9.31 -15.11 0.72
N ALA A 41 -8.84 -15.44 -0.49
CA ALA A 41 -7.66 -14.84 -1.07
C ALA A 41 -7.81 -13.32 -1.27
N VAL A 42 -8.98 -12.85 -1.71
CA VAL A 42 -9.30 -11.42 -1.84
C VAL A 42 -9.30 -10.72 -0.49
N LEU A 43 -9.85 -11.33 0.56
CA LEU A 43 -9.85 -10.76 1.91
C LEU A 43 -8.43 -10.63 2.47
N ILE A 44 -7.59 -11.65 2.27
CA ILE A 44 -6.18 -11.64 2.67
C ILE A 44 -5.41 -10.57 1.87
N GLY A 45 -5.66 -10.47 0.57
CA GLY A 45 -5.09 -9.43 -0.28
C GLY A 45 -5.47 -8.02 0.17
N GLY A 46 -6.74 -7.80 0.48
CA GLY A 46 -7.23 -6.53 1.01
C GLY A 46 -6.59 -6.15 2.35
N PHE A 47 -6.43 -7.11 3.26
CA PHE A 47 -5.72 -6.89 4.53
C PHE A 47 -4.24 -6.56 4.30
N GLY A 48 -3.57 -7.26 3.37
CA GLY A 48 -2.18 -6.99 2.97
C GLY A 48 -1.97 -5.55 2.48
N SER A 49 -2.93 -5.02 1.72
CA SER A 49 -2.89 -3.62 1.27
C SER A 49 -2.95 -2.60 2.40
N VAL A 50 -3.73 -2.87 3.46
CA VAL A 50 -3.76 -1.99 4.66
C VAL A 50 -2.41 -1.98 5.36
N VAL A 51 -1.77 -3.14 5.50
CA VAL A 51 -0.43 -3.27 6.09
C VAL A 51 0.62 -2.55 5.25
N ALA A 52 0.50 -2.60 3.91
CA ALA A 52 1.39 -1.87 3.00
C ALA A 52 1.29 -0.35 3.19
N VAL A 53 0.07 0.18 3.30
CA VAL A 53 -0.18 1.60 3.61
C VAL A 53 0.39 1.99 4.98
N ALA A 54 0.16 1.18 6.01
CA ALA A 54 0.73 1.42 7.33
C ALA A 54 2.27 1.43 7.30
N SER A 55 2.88 0.53 6.53
CA SER A 55 4.34 0.45 6.37
C SER A 55 4.89 1.67 5.61
N ALA A 56 4.20 2.10 4.55
CA ALA A 56 4.56 3.29 3.79
C ALA A 56 4.48 4.56 4.65
N THR A 57 3.41 4.70 5.45
CA THR A 57 3.24 5.86 6.35
C THR A 57 4.25 5.89 7.49
N VAL A 58 4.59 4.74 8.08
CA VAL A 58 5.68 4.66 9.08
C VAL A 58 7.03 5.01 8.46
N THR A 59 7.30 4.52 7.25
CA THR A 59 8.55 4.82 6.52
C THR A 59 8.65 6.31 6.20
N ALA A 60 7.56 6.92 5.73
CA ALA A 60 7.50 8.35 5.46
C ALA A 60 7.74 9.20 6.73
N ARG A 61 7.16 8.80 7.87
CA ARG A 61 7.42 9.48 9.16
C ARG A 61 8.88 9.40 9.58
N ARG A 62 9.51 8.22 9.42
CA ARG A 62 10.94 8.05 9.76
C ARG A 62 11.88 8.82 8.83
N ALA A 63 11.49 9.02 7.57
CA ALA A 63 12.27 9.82 6.64
C ALA A 63 12.18 11.32 6.94
N GLY A 64 11.08 11.80 7.53
CA GLY A 64 10.91 13.20 7.93
C GLY A 64 11.53 13.56 9.28
N ASP A 65 11.76 12.58 10.17
CA ASP A 65 12.36 12.77 11.51
C ASP A 65 13.91 12.78 11.50
N GLY A 66 14.53 12.62 10.33
CA GLY A 66 15.99 12.52 10.16
C GLY A 66 16.66 13.76 9.54
N ASP A 67 15.92 14.85 9.40
CA ASP A 67 16.36 16.11 8.77
C ASP A 67 16.25 17.29 9.77
N ASP A 68 16.79 17.10 10.97
CA ASP A 68 17.04 18.14 11.99
C ASP A 68 18.56 18.25 12.28
#